data_AF-A0A2D5YZ17-F1
#
_entry.id   AF-A0A2D5YZ17-F1
#
_cell.length_a   1.000
_cell.length_b   1.000
_cell.length_c   1.000
_cell.angle_alpha   90.00
_cell.angle_beta   90.00
_cell.angle_gamma   90.00
#
_symmetry.space_group_name_H-M   'P 1'
#
loop_
_entity.id
_entity.type
_entity.pdbx_description
1 polymer ?
#
loop_
_entity_poly.entity_id
_entity_poly.type
_entity_poly.pdbx_seq_one_letter_code
_entity_poly.pdbx_strand_id
1 'polypeptide(L)'
;MKNHTPLLVILIVAACPIPAAADNPPAGSALNIVAVRDYQSLAAAITAIGSTETDLHVTDRQIISTAVIVPGNINLVIPKGGQLIKADGGSITFAEGSKLQTGIYQIFTGFDSGVTFNAGSVAEVYPEWWGAKPDGDRDGRTDSQPAFKAAHDSFDRQGGTNRGGKINIANGDYYLARTWEITKLLTIEGRQSAHHVQSSVSRLMFPPNTTGLRVRTGYSTIRDLTVHAMSKDNTGHGIHASGAIYVQRVNVQYFAENGFNIVASASKGTGNANLWSMTDCSALNNGGHGLFVSGADTNAGVCSKFNGTWNDGWQIYDDSLLGNTYIQCHTASASRKSYKARSRANVFVGCYAEMGQNTDLAPGILVLGGVMSSQDDYPFVSFDGDGHGAKGMVVSTGPKGAITGILMTSYGAGYTKAKANIYPPSGAGAVLTPVITDGRITSVRIENGGTGYIARTGTANIVPDAAGFRTNRVRVTNRAAGSDRAADIVLADRANALLTVTVADSSPSTIDVLAWNQNAGAFESRHPELPASAGIRYVTDISTTETGGRNTPLPAGSIEFPNGLWIGGGPIARHQNIAAAAPVDGEHARGDIVWNVAPSAGGHVGWVCTEPGTPGTWKPFGAIEP
;
A
#
# COMPACT_ATOMS: atom_id res chain seq x y z
N MET A 1 46.35 21.34 76.02
CA MET A 1 45.22 20.49 76.45
C MET A 1 45.08 19.36 75.44
N LYS A 2 45.49 18.14 75.86
CA LYS A 2 45.25 16.76 75.33
C LYS A 2 45.26 16.60 73.79
N ASN A 3 46.31 16.18 73.07
CA ASN A 3 47.35 15.14 73.22
C ASN A 3 46.82 13.69 73.18
N HIS A 4 46.94 13.00 72.01
CA HIS A 4 47.88 11.87 71.77
C HIS A 4 47.47 10.92 70.62
N THR A 5 48.51 10.54 69.85
CA THR A 5 48.63 9.53 68.79
C THR A 5 48.72 8.09 69.36
N PRO A 6 48.95 7.02 68.53
CA PRO A 6 48.14 5.80 68.41
C PRO A 6 48.64 4.60 69.25
N LEU A 7 47.88 3.49 69.29
CA LEU A 7 48.39 2.21 69.81
C LEU A 7 48.11 1.04 68.86
N LEU A 8 49.21 0.50 68.33
CA LEU A 8 49.38 -0.85 67.81
C LEU A 8 49.49 -1.81 69.01
N VAL A 9 48.72 -2.91 69.02
CA VAL A 9 48.98 -4.07 69.90
C VAL A 9 49.00 -5.32 69.03
N ILE A 10 50.18 -5.97 69.05
CA ILE A 10 50.47 -7.30 68.52
C ILE A 10 50.18 -8.32 69.63
N LEU A 11 49.54 -9.46 69.33
CA LEU A 11 49.71 -10.69 70.13
C LEU A 11 49.48 -11.99 69.31
N ILE A 12 50.60 -12.52 68.82
CA ILE A 12 51.11 -13.91 68.85
C ILE A 12 50.13 -15.12 68.96
N VAL A 13 50.11 -15.91 67.86
CA VAL A 13 50.27 -17.38 67.67
C VAL A 13 49.46 -18.39 68.53
N ALA A 14 48.66 -19.22 67.84
CA ALA A 14 48.61 -20.68 68.06
C ALA A 14 48.11 -21.39 66.78
N ALA A 15 48.82 -22.44 66.36
CA ALA A 15 48.42 -23.33 65.26
C ALA A 15 47.65 -24.56 65.79
N CYS A 16 46.80 -25.14 64.92
CA CYS A 16 46.19 -26.50 64.96
C CYS A 16 44.78 -26.63 65.60
N PRO A 17 43.88 -27.53 65.15
CA PRO A 17 43.58 -28.09 63.82
C PRO A 17 42.14 -27.76 63.32
N ILE A 18 41.84 -28.07 62.06
CA ILE A 18 40.48 -28.03 61.47
C ILE A 18 39.57 -29.09 62.14
N PRO A 19 38.30 -28.74 62.45
CA PRO A 19 37.19 -29.67 62.29
C PRO A 19 36.06 -29.07 61.43
N ALA A 20 35.34 -29.98 60.76
CA ALA A 20 34.41 -29.71 59.69
C ALA A 20 33.02 -29.22 60.13
N ALA A 21 32.43 -28.46 59.21
CA ALA A 21 31.01 -28.41 58.82
C ALA A 21 29.97 -27.66 59.69
N ALA A 22 29.12 -26.97 58.91
CA ALA A 22 27.77 -26.47 59.18
C ALA A 22 27.65 -25.20 60.03
N ASP A 23 27.59 -24.05 59.34
CA ASP A 23 26.48 -23.10 59.47
C ASP A 23 26.49 -22.12 58.27
N ASN A 24 25.48 -22.25 57.41
CA ASN A 24 25.23 -21.34 56.28
C ASN A 24 24.61 -20.02 56.79
N PRO A 25 25.06 -18.84 56.33
CA PRO A 25 24.23 -17.63 56.37
C PRO A 25 23.16 -17.69 55.24
N PRO A 26 22.03 -16.99 55.39
CA PRO A 26 20.91 -17.06 54.44
C PRO A 26 21.22 -16.35 53.12
N ALA A 27 20.55 -16.84 52.07
CA ALA A 27 20.86 -16.66 50.65
C ALA A 27 20.72 -15.23 50.11
N GLY A 28 21.86 -14.66 49.72
CA GLY A 28 22.03 -13.90 48.48
C GLY A 28 23.21 -14.54 47.76
N SER A 29 23.01 -15.15 46.59
CA SER A 29 24.06 -15.88 45.88
C SER A 29 25.22 -14.95 45.54
N ALA A 30 26.30 -15.00 46.33
CA ALA A 30 27.58 -14.47 45.89
C ALA A 30 27.98 -15.33 44.68
N LEU A 31 27.90 -14.76 43.48
CA LEU A 31 28.47 -15.37 42.29
C LEU A 31 29.92 -15.71 42.61
N ASN A 32 30.32 -16.97 42.40
CA ASN A 32 31.71 -17.35 42.53
C ASN A 32 32.50 -16.58 41.46
N ILE A 33 33.40 -15.69 41.85
CA ILE A 33 34.20 -14.89 40.91
C ILE A 33 35.60 -15.50 40.85
N VAL A 34 36.01 -15.92 39.66
CA VAL A 34 37.30 -16.58 39.41
C VAL A 34 38.07 -15.80 38.35
N ALA A 35 39.35 -15.54 38.58
CA ALA A 35 40.20 -14.90 37.58
C ALA A 35 41.02 -15.95 36.82
N VAL A 36 41.00 -15.89 35.49
CA VAL A 36 41.73 -16.85 34.63
C VAL A 36 43.24 -16.83 34.89
N ARG A 37 43.80 -15.67 35.29
CA ARG A 37 45.23 -15.49 35.58
C ARG A 37 45.75 -16.34 36.74
N ASP A 38 44.86 -16.86 37.57
CA ASP A 38 45.20 -17.76 38.67
C ASP A 38 45.42 -19.21 38.18
N TYR A 39 45.23 -19.45 36.88
CA TYR A 39 45.39 -20.74 36.21
C TYR A 39 46.36 -20.64 35.04
N GLN A 40 46.89 -21.79 34.61
CA GLN A 40 47.81 -21.87 33.47
C GLN A 40 47.14 -21.51 32.13
N SER A 41 45.83 -21.69 32.02
CA SER A 41 45.06 -21.40 30.81
C SER A 41 43.57 -21.28 31.12
N LEU A 42 42.81 -20.72 30.17
CA LEU A 42 41.34 -20.73 30.22
C LEU A 42 40.76 -22.14 30.40
N ALA A 43 41.30 -23.15 29.71
CA ALA A 43 40.84 -24.53 29.82
C ALA A 43 41.09 -25.14 31.22
N ALA A 44 42.23 -24.81 31.82
CA ALA A 44 42.55 -25.24 33.18
C ALA A 44 41.61 -24.59 34.21
N ALA A 45 41.29 -23.31 34.04
CA ALA A 45 40.31 -22.61 34.89
C ALA A 45 38.92 -23.26 34.79
N ILE A 46 38.43 -23.51 33.57
CA ILE A 46 37.13 -24.16 33.33
C ILE A 46 37.08 -25.55 33.97
N THR A 47 38.15 -26.34 33.83
CA THR A 47 38.23 -27.68 34.43
C THR A 47 38.18 -27.62 35.96
N ALA A 48 38.85 -26.63 36.56
CA ALA A 48 38.87 -26.46 38.01
C ALA A 48 37.54 -25.96 38.60
N ILE A 49 36.78 -25.15 37.85
CA ILE A 49 35.45 -24.67 38.24
C ILE A 49 34.44 -25.82 38.34
N GLY A 50 34.54 -26.81 37.43
CA GLY A 50 33.62 -27.93 37.36
C GLY A 50 32.18 -27.47 37.09
N SER A 51 31.23 -27.96 37.90
CA SER A 51 29.79 -27.70 37.74
C SER A 51 29.28 -26.47 38.49
N THR A 52 30.16 -25.67 39.11
CA THR A 52 29.76 -24.53 39.94
C THR A 52 29.40 -23.31 39.08
N GLU A 53 28.26 -22.68 39.34
CA GLU A 53 27.90 -21.39 38.72
C GLU A 53 28.96 -20.31 39.03
N THR A 54 29.61 -19.78 38.00
CA THR A 54 30.83 -18.97 38.18
C THR A 54 30.94 -17.85 37.14
N ASP A 55 31.28 -16.65 37.61
CA ASP A 55 31.77 -15.55 36.78
C ASP A 55 33.28 -15.72 36.56
N LEU A 56 33.67 -16.13 35.35
CA LEU A 56 35.07 -16.34 34.98
C LEU A 56 35.63 -15.12 34.26
N HIS A 57 36.54 -14.40 34.93
CA HIS A 57 37.11 -13.15 34.44
C HIS A 57 38.40 -13.39 33.64
N VAL A 58 38.41 -12.98 32.37
CA VAL A 58 39.59 -12.98 31.50
C VAL A 58 40.15 -11.57 31.42
N THR A 59 41.02 -11.20 32.35
CA THR A 59 41.64 -9.86 32.42
C THR A 59 42.88 -9.71 31.55
N ASP A 60 43.52 -10.82 31.21
CA ASP A 60 44.80 -10.88 30.50
C ASP A 60 44.67 -11.66 29.18
N ARG A 61 45.72 -11.65 28.37
CA ARG A 61 45.75 -12.40 27.10
C ARG A 61 45.80 -13.90 27.36
N GLN A 62 44.89 -14.65 26.76
CA GLN A 62 44.84 -16.11 26.83
C GLN A 62 45.03 -16.71 25.44
N ILE A 63 46.00 -17.62 25.33
CA ILE A 63 46.28 -18.35 24.09
C ILE A 63 45.39 -19.60 24.06
N ILE A 64 44.64 -19.75 22.97
CA ILE A 64 43.77 -20.89 22.70
C ILE A 64 44.45 -21.75 21.64
N SER A 65 45.13 -22.81 22.07
CA SER A 65 45.87 -23.75 21.19
C SER A 65 45.11 -25.02 20.86
N THR A 66 43.99 -25.28 21.53
CA THR A 66 43.10 -26.42 21.29
C THR A 66 41.65 -25.99 21.46
N ALA A 67 40.70 -26.86 21.14
CA ALA A 67 39.28 -26.58 21.33
C ALA A 67 38.94 -26.39 22.82
N VAL A 68 38.31 -25.26 23.14
CA VAL A 68 37.81 -24.92 24.48
C VAL A 68 36.29 -24.79 24.43
N ILE A 69 35.61 -25.39 25.40
CA ILE A 69 34.15 -25.27 25.55
C ILE A 69 33.88 -24.51 26.85
N VAL A 70 33.17 -23.38 26.75
CA VAL A 70 32.65 -22.63 27.89
C VAL A 70 31.28 -23.25 28.25
N PRO A 71 31.15 -23.94 29.39
CA PRO A 71 29.93 -24.65 29.77
C PRO A 71 28.82 -23.70 30.25
N GLY A 72 27.60 -24.25 30.36
CA GLY A 72 26.39 -23.48 30.68
C GLY A 72 26.40 -22.76 32.03
N ASN A 73 27.16 -23.27 32.99
CA ASN A 73 27.31 -22.71 34.34
C ASN A 73 28.36 -21.58 34.42
N ILE A 74 28.97 -21.17 33.30
CA ILE A 74 29.98 -20.12 33.28
C ILE A 74 29.47 -18.88 32.56
N ASN A 75 29.56 -17.74 33.25
CA ASN A 75 29.52 -16.41 32.67
C ASN A 75 30.94 -15.92 32.43
N LEU A 76 31.39 -15.94 31.18
CA LEU A 76 32.72 -15.48 30.81
C LEU A 76 32.72 -13.95 30.70
N VAL A 77 33.42 -13.29 31.62
CA VAL A 77 33.53 -11.83 31.69
C VAL A 77 34.87 -11.38 31.11
N ILE A 78 34.84 -10.62 30.01
CA ILE A 78 36.05 -10.12 29.36
C ILE A 78 36.07 -8.58 29.42
N PRO A 79 36.67 -7.99 30.47
CA PRO A 79 36.84 -6.54 30.53
C PRO A 79 37.81 -6.03 29.46
N LYS A 80 37.81 -4.71 29.22
CA LYS A 80 38.69 -4.06 28.25
C LYS A 80 40.16 -4.36 28.58
N GLY A 81 40.87 -4.99 27.65
CA GLY A 81 42.27 -5.42 27.81
C GLY A 81 42.44 -6.95 27.84
N GLY A 82 41.41 -7.68 28.29
CA GLY A 82 41.34 -9.13 28.18
C GLY A 82 41.17 -9.57 26.73
N GLN A 83 41.85 -10.64 26.33
CA GLN A 83 41.78 -11.17 24.97
C GLN A 83 41.91 -12.68 24.92
N LEU A 84 41.22 -13.28 23.96
CA LEU A 84 41.37 -14.66 23.53
C LEU A 84 42.11 -14.65 22.18
N ILE A 85 43.26 -15.30 22.14
CA ILE A 85 44.17 -15.32 20.99
C ILE A 85 44.20 -16.72 20.42
N LYS A 86 43.84 -16.87 19.14
CA LYS A 86 43.90 -18.16 18.45
C LYS A 86 45.35 -18.54 18.16
N ALA A 87 45.73 -19.74 18.57
CA ALA A 87 46.89 -20.45 18.03
C ALA A 87 46.43 -21.60 17.11
N ASP A 88 47.36 -22.26 16.43
CA ASP A 88 47.04 -23.37 15.50
C ASP A 88 46.19 -24.44 16.18
N GLY A 89 45.05 -24.80 15.56
CA GLY A 89 44.09 -25.76 16.11
C GLY A 89 43.15 -25.23 17.19
N GLY A 90 43.31 -23.97 17.62
CA GLY A 90 42.46 -23.32 18.61
C GLY A 90 41.03 -23.06 18.13
N SER A 91 40.05 -23.36 18.97
CA SER A 91 38.66 -22.96 18.78
C SER A 91 37.99 -22.71 20.14
N ILE A 92 36.94 -21.89 20.15
CA ILE A 92 36.15 -21.65 21.36
C ILE A 92 34.67 -21.84 21.04
N THR A 93 34.00 -22.67 21.83
CA THR A 93 32.56 -22.91 21.75
C THR A 93 31.90 -22.46 23.04
N PHE A 94 30.98 -21.52 22.95
CA PHE A 94 30.09 -21.16 24.04
C PHE A 94 28.90 -22.11 24.01
N ALA A 95 28.84 -23.03 24.98
CA ALA A 95 27.79 -24.04 25.05
C ALA A 95 26.42 -23.42 25.35
N GLU A 96 25.36 -24.20 25.17
CA GLU A 96 24.01 -23.76 25.52
C GLU A 96 23.93 -23.35 26.99
N GLY A 97 23.30 -22.19 27.25
CA GLY A 97 23.15 -21.62 28.58
C GLY A 97 24.36 -20.85 29.13
N SER A 98 25.54 -20.95 28.48
CA SER A 98 26.71 -20.16 28.88
C SER A 98 26.43 -18.67 28.69
N LYS A 99 27.29 -17.76 29.18
CA LYS A 99 27.13 -16.32 28.93
C LYS A 99 28.46 -15.68 28.59
N LEU A 100 28.45 -14.73 27.66
CA LEU A 100 29.58 -13.84 27.40
C LEU A 100 29.19 -12.41 27.77
N GLN A 101 29.93 -11.82 28.72
CA GLN A 101 29.77 -10.44 29.16
C GLN A 101 31.01 -9.61 28.79
N THR A 102 30.85 -8.70 27.85
CA THR A 102 31.92 -7.83 27.35
C THR A 102 31.35 -6.51 26.81
N GLY A 103 32.21 -5.50 26.64
CA GLY A 103 31.87 -4.28 25.90
C GLY A 103 32.12 -4.40 24.39
N ILE A 104 32.03 -3.27 23.69
CA ILE A 104 32.24 -3.17 22.24
C ILE A 104 33.72 -2.83 21.97
N TYR A 105 34.57 -3.83 22.11
CA TYR A 105 36.01 -3.78 21.82
C TYR A 105 36.51 -5.17 21.43
N GLN A 106 37.69 -5.24 20.81
CA GLN A 106 38.26 -6.50 20.35
C GLN A 106 38.61 -7.42 21.52
N ILE A 107 37.98 -8.59 21.56
CA ILE A 107 38.24 -9.68 22.50
C ILE A 107 38.78 -10.93 21.82
N PHE A 108 38.58 -11.09 20.52
CA PHE A 108 39.10 -12.19 19.71
C PHE A 108 40.22 -11.69 18.79
N THR A 109 41.37 -12.33 18.86
CA THR A 109 42.53 -12.06 17.98
C THR A 109 42.95 -13.33 17.27
N GLY A 110 43.11 -13.26 15.94
CA GLY A 110 43.46 -14.42 15.10
C GLY A 110 42.29 -15.37 14.79
N PHE A 111 41.08 -15.11 15.31
CA PHE A 111 39.89 -15.92 15.06
C PHE A 111 39.14 -15.52 13.78
N ASP A 112 39.73 -15.73 12.61
CA ASP A 112 39.01 -15.60 11.33
C ASP A 112 37.90 -16.66 11.16
N SER A 113 37.99 -17.72 11.97
CA SER A 113 37.03 -18.81 12.14
C SER A 113 37.27 -19.50 13.50
N GLY A 114 36.31 -20.31 13.97
CA GLY A 114 36.49 -21.16 15.15
C GLY A 114 35.99 -20.56 16.47
N VAL A 115 35.17 -19.52 16.41
CA VAL A 115 34.31 -19.09 17.53
C VAL A 115 32.90 -19.60 17.22
N THR A 116 32.24 -20.23 18.18
CA THR A 116 30.86 -20.71 18.02
C THR A 116 30.01 -20.28 19.21
N PHE A 117 28.86 -19.64 18.94
CA PHE A 117 27.87 -19.26 19.94
C PHE A 117 26.62 -20.14 19.83
N ASN A 118 26.36 -20.98 20.83
CA ASN A 118 25.13 -21.75 20.92
C ASN A 118 24.00 -20.97 21.59
N ALA A 119 22.79 -21.53 21.59
CA ALA A 119 21.59 -20.88 22.11
C ALA A 119 21.80 -20.36 23.55
N GLY A 120 21.40 -19.12 23.80
CA GLY A 120 21.52 -18.47 25.11
C GLY A 120 22.90 -17.90 25.45
N SER A 121 23.94 -18.16 24.66
CA SER A 121 25.31 -17.68 24.95
C SER A 121 25.49 -16.16 24.84
N VAL A 122 24.82 -15.57 23.85
CA VAL A 122 24.81 -14.13 23.58
C VAL A 122 23.44 -13.71 23.06
N ALA A 123 23.01 -12.50 23.41
CA ALA A 123 21.81 -11.89 22.82
C ALA A 123 22.09 -11.35 21.40
N GLU A 124 23.31 -10.89 21.17
CA GLU A 124 23.77 -10.27 19.93
C GLU A 124 25.29 -10.36 19.82
N VAL A 125 25.79 -10.32 18.59
CA VAL A 125 27.21 -10.40 18.25
C VAL A 125 27.67 -9.10 17.60
N TYR A 126 28.88 -8.66 17.94
CA TYR A 126 29.49 -7.42 17.45
C TYR A 126 30.74 -7.74 16.62
N PRO A 127 30.84 -7.31 15.34
CA PRO A 127 32.08 -7.45 14.56
C PRO A 127 33.30 -6.83 15.25
N GLU A 128 33.11 -5.82 16.10
CA GLU A 128 34.13 -5.16 16.90
C GLU A 128 34.84 -6.12 17.86
N TRP A 129 34.20 -7.22 18.26
CA TRP A 129 34.83 -8.28 19.04
C TRP A 129 35.99 -8.95 18.29
N TRP A 130 35.97 -8.94 16.96
CA TRP A 130 37.06 -9.42 16.09
C TRP A 130 37.91 -8.28 15.51
N GLY A 131 37.72 -7.05 16.00
CA GLY A 131 38.54 -5.91 15.61
C GLY A 131 38.03 -5.13 14.40
N ALA A 132 36.75 -5.24 14.03
CA ALA A 132 36.14 -4.26 13.13
C ALA A 132 36.30 -2.85 13.71
N LYS A 133 36.64 -1.87 12.87
CA LYS A 133 36.90 -0.50 13.31
C LYS A 133 36.06 0.50 12.52
N PRO A 134 35.41 1.45 13.22
CA PRO A 134 34.73 2.56 12.59
C PRO A 134 35.71 3.70 12.24
N ASP A 135 36.70 3.45 11.39
CA ASP A 135 37.77 4.42 11.06
C ASP A 135 37.56 5.18 9.74
N GLY A 136 36.38 5.04 9.12
CA GLY A 136 35.89 5.99 8.11
C GLY A 136 36.32 5.72 6.67
N ASP A 137 36.06 6.71 5.83
CA ASP A 137 36.31 6.71 4.38
C ASP A 137 37.75 7.11 3.99
N ARG A 138 38.69 7.10 4.94
CA ARG A 138 40.02 7.71 4.75
C ARG A 138 41.04 6.71 4.21
N ASP A 139 42.07 7.22 3.55
CA ASP A 139 43.22 6.41 3.18
C ASP A 139 43.88 5.79 4.43
N GLY A 140 44.21 4.49 4.34
CA GLY A 140 44.74 3.73 5.47
C GLY A 140 43.69 3.16 6.45
N ARG A 141 42.40 3.25 6.12
CA ARG A 141 41.30 2.61 6.88
C ARG A 141 41.46 1.10 7.03
N THR A 142 40.82 0.55 8.06
CA THR A 142 40.78 -0.88 8.34
C THR A 142 39.76 -1.59 7.47
N ASP A 143 40.18 -2.63 6.74
CA ASP A 143 39.22 -3.58 6.17
C ASP A 143 38.57 -4.38 7.29
N SER A 144 37.33 -4.04 7.61
CA SER A 144 36.53 -4.72 8.63
C SER A 144 35.89 -6.01 8.11
N GLN A 145 36.06 -6.35 6.82
CA GLN A 145 35.47 -7.55 6.24
C GLN A 145 35.79 -8.84 7.00
N PRO A 146 37.04 -9.12 7.42
CA PRO A 146 37.35 -10.35 8.15
C PRO A 146 36.57 -10.45 9.47
N ALA A 147 36.43 -9.32 10.19
CA ALA A 147 35.72 -9.26 11.45
C ALA A 147 34.20 -9.47 11.28
N PHE A 148 33.60 -8.87 10.25
CA PHE A 148 32.20 -9.10 9.89
C PHE A 148 31.94 -10.56 9.46
N LYS A 149 32.89 -11.16 8.72
CA LYS A 149 32.84 -12.56 8.35
C LYS A 149 32.95 -13.47 9.58
N ALA A 150 33.85 -13.20 10.51
CA ALA A 150 33.99 -13.98 11.74
C ALA A 150 32.74 -13.90 12.63
N ALA A 151 32.16 -12.72 12.77
CA ALA A 151 30.88 -12.53 13.45
C ALA A 151 29.75 -13.32 12.78
N HIS A 152 29.63 -13.23 11.45
CA HIS A 152 28.70 -14.03 10.65
C HIS A 152 28.91 -15.54 10.87
N ASP A 153 30.16 -15.99 10.82
CA ASP A 153 30.51 -17.40 10.91
C ASP A 153 30.31 -17.97 12.32
N SER A 154 30.28 -17.12 13.34
CA SER A 154 30.15 -17.53 14.74
C SER A 154 28.82 -18.14 15.15
N PHE A 155 27.76 -17.94 14.37
CA PHE A 155 26.48 -18.62 14.58
C PHE A 155 26.55 -20.06 14.02
N ASP A 156 26.23 -21.05 14.84
CA ASP A 156 26.33 -22.46 14.45
C ASP A 156 25.34 -22.88 13.34
N ARG A 157 25.68 -23.96 12.64
CA ARG A 157 24.77 -24.78 11.84
C ARG A 157 24.49 -26.10 12.59
N GLN A 158 23.72 -26.04 13.67
CA GLN A 158 23.38 -27.26 14.41
C GLN A 158 22.22 -28.02 13.75
N GLY A 159 22.44 -29.30 13.44
CA GLY A 159 21.38 -30.24 13.02
C GLY A 159 20.70 -29.94 11.68
N GLY A 160 21.38 -29.21 10.77
CA GLY A 160 20.82 -28.88 9.45
C GLY A 160 19.83 -27.71 9.43
N THR A 161 19.56 -27.07 10.58
CA THR A 161 18.78 -25.83 10.66
C THR A 161 19.71 -24.62 10.65
N ASN A 162 19.46 -23.65 9.76
CA ASN A 162 20.18 -22.38 9.74
C ASN A 162 19.75 -21.54 10.95
N ARG A 163 20.31 -21.81 12.13
CA ARG A 163 20.20 -20.91 13.27
C ARG A 163 21.08 -19.71 12.97
N GLY A 164 20.51 -18.67 12.36
CA GLY A 164 21.16 -17.38 12.39
C GLY A 164 20.85 -16.66 13.70
N GLY A 165 21.40 -15.47 13.85
CA GLY A 165 21.26 -14.69 15.07
C GLY A 165 21.30 -13.20 14.75
N LYS A 166 21.53 -12.41 15.79
CA LYS A 166 21.58 -10.96 15.66
C LYS A 166 23.02 -10.47 15.60
N ILE A 167 23.38 -9.78 14.53
CA ILE A 167 24.61 -9.00 14.42
C ILE A 167 24.25 -7.53 14.64
N ASN A 168 24.82 -6.94 15.67
CA ASN A 168 24.67 -5.52 15.96
C ASN A 168 25.93 -4.78 15.49
N ILE A 169 25.76 -3.65 14.82
CA ILE A 169 26.84 -2.81 14.30
C ILE A 169 26.85 -1.55 15.14
N ALA A 170 27.98 -1.25 15.80
CA ALA A 170 28.07 -0.06 16.62
C ALA A 170 28.13 1.22 15.77
N ASN A 171 28.29 2.35 16.46
CA ASN A 171 28.31 3.62 15.75
C ASN A 171 29.60 3.81 14.96
N GLY A 172 29.46 4.18 13.69
CA GLY A 172 30.51 4.70 12.83
C GLY A 172 30.52 4.09 11.44
N ASP A 173 31.61 4.36 10.73
CA ASP A 173 31.80 4.03 9.33
C ASP A 173 32.76 2.85 9.20
N TYR A 174 32.24 1.70 8.79
CA TYR A 174 32.99 0.46 8.63
C TYR A 174 33.26 0.18 7.17
N TYR A 175 34.52 0.11 6.78
CA TYR A 175 34.90 -0.27 5.43
C TYR A 175 34.90 -1.80 5.26
N LEU A 176 34.25 -2.28 4.21
CA LEU A 176 34.17 -3.66 3.80
C LEU A 176 34.72 -3.78 2.38
N ALA A 177 35.89 -4.39 2.23
CA ALA A 177 36.60 -4.42 0.93
C ALA A 177 35.91 -5.25 -0.16
N ARG A 178 34.82 -5.95 0.14
CA ARG A 178 34.09 -6.83 -0.78
C ARG A 178 32.62 -6.97 -0.37
N THR A 179 31.83 -7.59 -1.23
CA THR A 179 30.42 -7.94 -0.94
C THR A 179 30.32 -8.74 0.36
N TRP A 180 29.40 -8.35 1.24
CA TRP A 180 29.04 -9.17 2.38
C TRP A 180 27.93 -10.16 2.00
N GLU A 181 28.31 -11.43 1.94
CA GLU A 181 27.42 -12.55 1.62
C GLU A 181 26.62 -12.98 2.87
N ILE A 182 25.32 -12.74 2.84
CA ILE A 182 24.38 -13.14 3.89
C ILE A 182 23.82 -14.53 3.55
N THR A 183 24.50 -15.56 4.07
CA THR A 183 24.22 -16.98 3.86
C THR A 183 23.52 -17.67 5.03
N LYS A 184 23.23 -16.94 6.11
CA LYS A 184 22.50 -17.40 7.30
C LYS A 184 21.26 -16.52 7.53
N LEU A 185 20.32 -16.98 8.37
CA LEU A 185 19.11 -16.22 8.73
C LEU A 185 19.44 -15.14 9.77
N LEU A 186 19.91 -13.97 9.33
CA LEU A 186 20.44 -12.96 10.25
C LEU A 186 19.46 -11.82 10.49
N THR A 187 19.47 -11.29 11.71
CA THR A 187 19.05 -9.91 11.97
C THR A 187 20.30 -9.04 12.02
N ILE A 188 20.44 -8.13 11.07
CA ILE A 188 21.54 -7.16 11.01
C ILE A 188 20.97 -5.80 11.41
N GLU A 189 21.46 -5.26 12.52
CA GLU A 189 20.93 -4.04 13.13
C GLU A 189 22.07 -3.05 13.36
N GLY A 190 21.92 -1.83 12.83
CA GLY A 190 22.72 -0.68 13.26
C GLY A 190 22.00 0.12 14.35
N ARG A 191 22.48 1.33 14.63
CA ARG A 191 21.97 2.16 15.73
C ARG A 191 21.01 3.27 15.34
N GLN A 192 20.76 3.47 14.03
CA GLN A 192 19.72 4.29 13.40
C GLN A 192 20.15 4.58 11.95
N SER A 193 19.19 4.68 11.02
CA SER A 193 19.40 5.47 9.80
C SER A 193 18.37 6.60 9.79
N ALA A 194 18.83 7.81 9.52
CA ALA A 194 17.95 8.95 9.42
C ALA A 194 17.34 9.00 8.02
N HIS A 195 16.02 9.18 7.95
CA HIS A 195 15.35 9.57 6.72
C HIS A 195 15.93 10.95 6.30
N HIS A 196 16.62 11.02 5.15
CA HIS A 196 17.16 12.25 4.55
C HIS A 196 18.42 12.95 5.09
N VAL A 197 19.28 12.36 5.94
CA VAL A 197 20.53 13.06 6.35
C VAL A 197 21.79 12.21 6.30
N GLN A 198 22.87 12.85 5.83
CA GLN A 198 24.26 12.37 5.76
C GLN A 198 24.90 12.10 7.13
N SER A 199 24.15 12.17 8.24
CA SER A 199 24.65 11.85 9.58
C SER A 199 24.43 10.36 9.87
N SER A 200 25.32 9.50 9.40
CA SER A 200 25.21 8.06 9.62
C SER A 200 25.71 7.69 11.02
N VAL A 201 24.84 7.12 11.85
CA VAL A 201 25.27 6.51 13.11
C VAL A 201 25.85 5.11 12.88
N SER A 202 25.37 4.28 11.94
CA SER A 202 26.04 3.02 11.53
C SER A 202 26.07 2.91 10.00
N ARG A 203 27.26 2.99 9.37
CA ARG A 203 27.42 2.94 7.92
C ARG A 203 28.38 1.84 7.51
N LEU A 204 27.95 1.04 6.54
CA LEU A 204 28.78 0.06 5.85
C LEU A 204 29.23 0.66 4.52
N MET A 205 30.55 0.83 4.39
CA MET A 205 31.20 1.46 3.24
C MET A 205 31.84 0.41 2.34
N PHE A 206 31.57 0.48 1.05
CA PHE A 206 32.05 -0.49 0.07
C PHE A 206 32.83 0.22 -1.05
N PRO A 207 33.89 -0.41 -1.59
CA PRO A 207 34.58 0.13 -2.75
C PRO A 207 33.68 0.18 -4.00
N PRO A 208 34.07 0.94 -5.03
CA PRO A 208 33.37 0.94 -6.31
C PRO A 208 33.34 -0.48 -6.92
N ASN A 209 32.43 -0.72 -7.85
CA ASN A 209 32.30 -2.01 -8.55
C ASN A 209 31.98 -3.21 -7.64
N THR A 210 31.35 -2.94 -6.49
CA THR A 210 31.04 -3.93 -5.45
C THR A 210 29.57 -3.88 -5.08
N THR A 211 28.93 -5.05 -4.99
CA THR A 211 27.60 -5.12 -4.36
C THR A 211 27.78 -5.02 -2.85
N GLY A 212 27.03 -4.17 -2.16
CA GLY A 212 27.19 -4.02 -0.70
C GLY A 212 26.82 -5.30 0.04
N LEU A 213 25.52 -5.59 0.13
CA LEU A 213 24.99 -6.78 0.79
C LEU A 213 24.35 -7.72 -0.24
N ARG A 214 24.70 -9.01 -0.18
CA ARG A 214 24.09 -10.06 -0.99
C ARG A 214 23.32 -11.02 -0.10
N VAL A 215 21.99 -10.97 -0.14
CA VAL A 215 21.10 -11.82 0.67
C VAL A 215 20.66 -13.03 -0.14
N ARG A 216 21.14 -14.22 0.26
CA ARG A 216 20.83 -15.49 -0.41
C ARG A 216 19.82 -16.34 0.37
N THR A 217 19.74 -16.15 1.68
CA THR A 217 18.79 -16.82 2.55
C THR A 217 17.46 -16.07 2.58
N GLY A 218 16.36 -16.81 2.72
CA GLY A 218 15.06 -16.21 2.97
C GLY A 218 14.93 -15.72 4.41
N TYR A 219 14.16 -14.65 4.57
CA TYR A 219 13.68 -14.05 5.82
C TYR A 219 14.72 -13.35 6.71
N SER A 220 15.91 -13.04 6.19
CA SER A 220 16.86 -12.19 6.93
C SER A 220 16.31 -10.76 7.08
N THR A 221 16.64 -10.12 8.20
CA THR A 221 16.24 -8.75 8.51
C THR A 221 17.45 -7.82 8.48
N ILE A 222 17.32 -6.66 7.83
CA ILE A 222 18.34 -5.60 7.82
C ILE A 222 17.68 -4.30 8.26
N ARG A 223 18.20 -3.65 9.30
CA ARG A 223 17.61 -2.41 9.80
C ARG A 223 18.59 -1.43 10.42
N ASP A 224 18.17 -0.17 10.47
CA ASP A 224 18.81 0.88 11.26
C ASP A 224 20.25 1.21 10.85
N LEU A 225 20.57 1.12 9.56
CA LEU A 225 21.92 1.36 9.03
C LEU A 225 21.92 2.01 7.65
N THR A 226 23.10 2.50 7.23
CA THR A 226 23.36 2.97 5.87
C THR A 226 24.31 2.02 5.14
N VAL A 227 23.99 1.69 3.89
CA VAL A 227 24.86 0.96 2.95
C VAL A 227 25.33 1.95 1.89
N HIS A 228 26.64 2.13 1.75
CA HIS A 228 27.20 3.26 1.01
C HIS A 228 28.37 2.80 0.14
N ALA A 229 28.34 3.08 -1.16
CA ALA A 229 29.50 2.91 -2.02
C ALA A 229 30.39 4.17 -1.99
N MET A 230 31.70 4.01 -2.01
CA MET A 230 32.65 5.15 -2.01
C MET A 230 32.50 6.01 -3.27
N SER A 231 32.18 5.39 -4.41
CA SER A 231 31.81 6.10 -5.62
C SER A 231 30.91 5.26 -6.51
N LYS A 232 30.12 5.98 -7.31
CA LYS A 232 29.27 5.45 -8.36
C LYS A 232 30.11 5.23 -9.62
N ASP A 233 30.56 4.00 -9.83
CA ASP A 233 31.41 3.61 -10.97
C ASP A 233 30.62 2.72 -11.95
N ASN A 234 31.09 1.52 -12.30
CA ASN A 234 30.51 0.71 -13.37
C ASN A 234 29.47 -0.32 -12.90
N THR A 235 29.73 -1.04 -11.79
CA THR A 235 28.87 -2.15 -11.35
C THR A 235 28.61 -2.16 -9.84
N GLY A 236 27.64 -2.96 -9.40
CA GLY A 236 27.35 -3.19 -7.99
C GLY A 236 26.04 -2.55 -7.53
N HIS A 237 25.23 -3.37 -6.86
CA HIS A 237 24.01 -2.96 -6.18
C HIS A 237 24.26 -2.65 -4.70
N GLY A 238 23.42 -1.84 -4.07
CA GLY A 238 23.56 -1.65 -2.62
C GLY A 238 23.17 -2.89 -1.83
N ILE A 239 21.90 -3.30 -1.94
CA ILE A 239 21.40 -4.55 -1.34
C ILE A 239 20.78 -5.39 -2.45
N HIS A 240 21.39 -6.54 -2.72
CA HIS A 240 20.87 -7.52 -3.66
C HIS A 240 20.26 -8.71 -2.91
N ALA A 241 18.95 -8.89 -3.02
CA ALA A 241 18.23 -9.99 -2.40
C ALA A 241 17.72 -10.99 -3.44
N SER A 242 18.07 -12.26 -3.24
CA SER A 242 17.59 -13.41 -4.00
C SER A 242 16.72 -14.36 -3.15
N GLY A 243 16.70 -14.15 -1.83
CA GLY A 243 15.76 -14.73 -0.89
C GLY A 243 14.80 -13.67 -0.34
N ALA A 244 13.69 -14.11 0.29
CA ALA A 244 12.79 -13.19 1.00
C ALA A 244 13.58 -12.34 2.00
N ILE A 245 13.22 -11.07 2.18
CA ILE A 245 13.97 -10.14 3.03
C ILE A 245 13.04 -9.16 3.73
N TYR A 246 13.38 -8.78 4.94
CA TYR A 246 12.74 -7.70 5.69
C TYR A 246 13.72 -6.53 5.86
N VAL A 247 13.37 -5.35 5.35
CA VAL A 247 14.24 -4.17 5.43
C VAL A 247 13.49 -3.03 6.10
N GLN A 248 14.08 -2.42 7.11
CA GLN A 248 13.44 -1.34 7.86
C GLN A 248 14.42 -0.22 8.19
N ARG A 249 14.09 1.03 7.86
CA ARG A 249 14.94 2.18 8.16
C ARG A 249 16.37 1.95 7.67
N VAL A 250 16.51 1.62 6.39
CA VAL A 250 17.80 1.43 5.72
C VAL A 250 17.95 2.43 4.59
N ASN A 251 19.13 3.03 4.51
CA ASN A 251 19.49 3.99 3.48
C ASN A 251 20.59 3.40 2.58
N VAL A 252 20.40 3.45 1.26
CA VAL A 252 21.34 2.89 0.28
C VAL A 252 21.80 3.98 -0.69
N GLN A 253 23.12 4.18 -0.78
CA GLN A 253 23.67 5.36 -1.44
C GLN A 253 24.85 5.08 -2.39
N TYR A 254 24.87 5.83 -3.50
CA TYR A 254 26.01 5.97 -4.42
C TYR A 254 26.46 4.69 -5.15
N PHE A 255 25.65 3.64 -5.17
CA PHE A 255 25.97 2.43 -5.94
C PHE A 255 25.84 2.67 -7.44
N ALA A 256 26.67 2.01 -8.24
CA ALA A 256 26.66 2.12 -9.70
C ALA A 256 25.36 1.63 -10.34
N GLU A 257 24.75 0.59 -9.75
CA GLU A 257 23.50 0.02 -10.23
C GLU A 257 22.36 0.35 -9.25
N ASN A 258 21.44 -0.59 -9.04
CA ASN A 258 20.27 -0.36 -8.19
C ASN A 258 20.64 -0.21 -6.70
N GLY A 259 19.92 0.66 -5.98
CA GLY A 259 20.02 0.74 -4.52
C GLY A 259 19.55 -0.56 -3.88
N PHE A 260 18.26 -0.85 -3.97
CA PHE A 260 17.68 -2.13 -3.59
C PHE A 260 17.38 -2.95 -4.84
N ASN A 261 17.89 -4.18 -4.89
CA ASN A 261 17.78 -5.09 -6.02
C ASN A 261 17.20 -6.44 -5.58
N ILE A 262 15.87 -6.57 -5.64
CA ILE A 262 15.15 -7.80 -5.26
C ILE A 262 14.91 -8.60 -6.54
N VAL A 263 15.73 -9.62 -6.78
CA VAL A 263 15.70 -10.40 -8.02
C VAL A 263 15.76 -11.88 -7.71
N ALA A 264 14.69 -12.58 -8.09
CA ALA A 264 14.54 -14.01 -7.82
C ALA A 264 13.61 -14.70 -8.83
N SER A 265 14.03 -15.90 -9.22
CA SER A 265 13.27 -16.82 -10.07
C SER A 265 13.79 -18.23 -9.82
N ALA A 266 13.01 -19.04 -9.11
CA ALA A 266 13.33 -20.39 -8.69
C ALA A 266 13.49 -21.31 -9.91
N SER A 267 12.66 -21.12 -10.94
CA SER A 267 12.77 -21.82 -12.23
C SER A 267 14.07 -21.52 -12.97
N LYS A 268 14.74 -20.40 -12.66
CA LYS A 268 16.07 -20.04 -13.18
C LYS A 268 17.21 -20.30 -12.19
N GLY A 269 16.93 -20.95 -11.06
CA GLY A 269 17.91 -21.22 -9.99
C GLY A 269 18.43 -19.96 -9.27
N THR A 270 17.75 -18.82 -9.42
CA THR A 270 18.20 -17.53 -8.86
C THR A 270 17.61 -17.22 -7.49
N GLY A 271 16.73 -18.08 -6.95
CA GLY A 271 16.16 -17.97 -5.60
C GLY A 271 14.66 -17.71 -5.57
N ASN A 272 14.12 -17.45 -4.37
CA ASN A 272 12.72 -17.08 -4.15
C ASN A 272 12.65 -15.96 -3.11
N ALA A 273 12.24 -14.78 -3.55
CA ALA A 273 12.07 -13.59 -2.75
C ALA A 273 10.61 -13.19 -2.58
N ASN A 274 9.64 -14.08 -2.78
CA ASN A 274 8.25 -13.82 -2.44
C ASN A 274 8.14 -13.39 -0.97
N LEU A 275 7.12 -12.59 -0.63
CA LEU A 275 6.88 -12.09 0.73
C LEU A 275 7.98 -11.15 1.26
N TRP A 276 8.78 -10.54 0.38
CA TRP A 276 9.70 -9.48 0.78
C TRP A 276 8.95 -8.27 1.35
N SER A 277 9.54 -7.57 2.31
CA SER A 277 8.94 -6.33 2.83
C SER A 277 9.97 -5.25 3.10
N MET A 278 9.60 -4.00 2.81
CA MET A 278 10.41 -2.82 3.08
C MET A 278 9.58 -1.71 3.73
N THR A 279 10.12 -1.04 4.74
CA THR A 279 9.47 0.11 5.38
C THR A 279 10.46 1.19 5.81
N ASP A 280 10.10 2.46 5.58
CA ASP A 280 10.92 3.63 5.93
C ASP A 280 12.35 3.60 5.34
N CYS A 281 12.50 3.05 4.13
CA CYS A 281 13.80 2.90 3.47
C CYS A 281 14.06 4.03 2.45
N SER A 282 15.32 4.33 2.19
CA SER A 282 15.73 5.33 1.18
C SER A 282 16.78 4.78 0.22
N ALA A 283 16.67 5.12 -1.07
CA ALA A 283 17.71 4.89 -2.06
C ALA A 283 18.09 6.21 -2.70
N LEU A 284 19.33 6.66 -2.49
CA LEU A 284 19.79 8.00 -2.86
C LEU A 284 21.00 7.96 -3.79
N ASN A 285 20.98 8.75 -4.87
CA ASN A 285 22.15 8.96 -5.75
C ASN A 285 22.76 7.68 -6.37
N ASN A 286 21.96 6.63 -6.61
CA ASN A 286 22.44 5.42 -7.28
C ASN A 286 22.40 5.56 -8.82
N GLY A 287 23.19 4.79 -9.55
CA GLY A 287 23.25 4.82 -11.02
C GLY A 287 22.21 3.97 -11.72
N GLY A 288 21.61 3.01 -11.01
CA GLY A 288 20.45 2.28 -11.46
C GLY A 288 19.16 2.83 -10.88
N HIS A 289 18.26 1.92 -10.52
CA HIS A 289 16.99 2.19 -9.89
C HIS A 289 17.13 2.42 -8.39
N GLY A 290 16.19 3.14 -7.78
CA GLY A 290 16.10 3.22 -6.32
C GLY A 290 15.77 1.85 -5.73
N LEU A 291 14.62 1.33 -6.12
CA LEU A 291 14.17 -0.04 -5.86
C LEU A 291 13.88 -0.74 -7.19
N PHE A 292 14.53 -1.87 -7.43
CA PHE A 292 14.28 -2.75 -8.57
C PHE A 292 13.80 -4.11 -8.08
N VAL A 293 12.65 -4.55 -8.58
CA VAL A 293 12.05 -5.84 -8.27
C VAL A 293 11.85 -6.58 -9.59
N SER A 294 12.37 -7.79 -9.75
CA SER A 294 12.20 -8.54 -11.00
C SER A 294 12.28 -10.05 -10.82
N GLY A 295 11.44 -10.76 -11.57
CA GLY A 295 11.47 -12.21 -11.67
C GLY A 295 10.20 -12.89 -11.17
N ALA A 296 10.05 -14.16 -11.55
CA ALA A 296 8.82 -14.93 -11.30
C ALA A 296 8.53 -15.20 -9.82
N ASP A 297 9.54 -15.05 -8.95
CA ASP A 297 9.46 -15.37 -7.52
C ASP A 297 9.84 -14.14 -6.67
N THR A 298 9.31 -12.97 -7.02
CA THR A 298 9.51 -11.68 -6.30
C THR A 298 8.17 -11.01 -5.94
N ASN A 299 7.14 -11.81 -5.68
CA ASN A 299 5.75 -11.35 -5.60
C ASN A 299 5.23 -11.32 -4.16
N ALA A 300 4.01 -10.78 -4.00
CA ALA A 300 3.33 -10.65 -2.71
C ALA A 300 4.18 -9.88 -1.67
N GLY A 301 5.06 -9.01 -2.15
CA GLY A 301 5.85 -8.12 -1.34
C GLY A 301 5.15 -6.78 -1.09
N VAL A 302 5.64 -6.08 -0.07
CA VAL A 302 5.12 -4.77 0.33
C VAL A 302 6.26 -3.78 0.56
N CYS A 303 6.10 -2.57 0.03
CA CYS A 303 7.01 -1.46 0.26
C CYS A 303 6.23 -0.26 0.77
N SER A 304 6.62 0.29 1.92
CA SER A 304 5.93 1.42 2.53
C SER A 304 6.90 2.54 2.91
N LYS A 305 6.47 3.80 2.74
CA LYS A 305 7.26 4.99 3.10
C LYS A 305 8.68 4.95 2.53
N PHE A 306 8.81 4.44 1.31
CA PHE A 306 10.09 4.41 0.62
C PHE A 306 10.37 5.76 -0.01
N ASN A 307 11.62 6.22 0.06
CA ASN A 307 12.06 7.43 -0.60
C ASN A 307 13.15 7.11 -1.65
N GLY A 308 12.76 7.15 -2.91
CA GLY A 308 13.70 7.00 -4.04
C GLY A 308 14.05 8.37 -4.60
N THR A 309 15.29 8.82 -4.38
CA THR A 309 15.66 10.20 -4.74
C THR A 309 17.02 10.30 -5.43
N TRP A 310 17.12 11.11 -6.48
CA TRP A 310 18.34 11.32 -7.28
C TRP A 310 18.97 10.06 -7.90
N ASN A 311 18.20 9.00 -8.14
CA ASN A 311 18.71 7.84 -8.89
C ASN A 311 18.55 8.06 -10.41
N ASP A 312 19.51 7.60 -11.21
CA ASP A 312 19.53 7.81 -12.68
C ASP A 312 18.46 6.98 -13.41
N GLY A 313 18.11 5.82 -12.86
CA GLY A 313 17.01 4.97 -13.29
C GLY A 313 15.66 5.41 -12.71
N TRP A 314 14.67 4.52 -12.84
CA TRP A 314 13.40 4.59 -12.10
C TRP A 314 13.61 4.58 -10.59
N GLN A 315 12.88 5.41 -9.86
CA GLN A 315 12.96 5.40 -8.40
C GLN A 315 12.37 4.11 -7.84
N ILE A 316 11.27 3.63 -8.41
CA ILE A 316 10.73 2.29 -8.19
C ILE A 316 10.47 1.64 -9.55
N TYR A 317 11.02 0.46 -9.78
CA TYR A 317 10.72 -0.37 -10.94
C TYR A 317 10.37 -1.79 -10.50
N ASP A 318 9.10 -2.15 -10.69
CA ASP A 318 8.54 -3.49 -10.49
C ASP A 318 8.30 -4.23 -11.82
N ASP A 319 9.07 -5.29 -12.04
CA ASP A 319 8.93 -6.27 -13.11
C ASP A 319 8.68 -7.68 -12.55
N SER A 320 7.93 -7.76 -11.44
CA SER A 320 7.48 -9.02 -10.86
C SER A 320 6.41 -9.68 -11.73
N LEU A 321 6.13 -10.97 -11.51
CA LEU A 321 5.12 -11.71 -12.27
C LEU A 321 3.69 -11.44 -11.74
N LEU A 322 3.50 -11.57 -10.43
CA LEU A 322 2.19 -11.53 -9.76
C LEU A 322 1.94 -10.23 -8.97
N GLY A 323 2.83 -9.24 -9.07
CA GLY A 323 2.64 -7.92 -8.48
C GLY A 323 2.97 -7.83 -6.99
N ASN A 324 3.15 -6.58 -6.55
CA ASN A 324 3.48 -6.16 -5.20
C ASN A 324 2.68 -4.91 -4.80
N THR A 325 2.72 -4.54 -3.52
CA THR A 325 2.00 -3.37 -2.99
C THR A 325 2.95 -2.27 -2.53
N TYR A 326 2.68 -1.03 -2.95
CA TYR A 326 3.47 0.15 -2.64
C TYR A 326 2.61 1.19 -1.93
N ILE A 327 3.02 1.66 -0.75
CA ILE A 327 2.18 2.48 0.14
C ILE A 327 2.95 3.72 0.59
N GLN A 328 2.44 4.91 0.30
CA GLN A 328 3.02 6.19 0.71
C GLN A 328 4.50 6.32 0.31
N CYS A 329 4.88 5.75 -0.83
CA CYS A 329 6.22 5.93 -1.37
C CYS A 329 6.38 7.36 -1.92
N HIS A 330 7.59 7.87 -1.86
CA HIS A 330 7.99 9.18 -2.34
C HIS A 330 9.11 9.02 -3.39
N THR A 331 9.05 9.83 -4.43
CA THR A 331 10.10 9.89 -5.45
C THR A 331 10.45 11.34 -5.81
N ALA A 332 11.75 11.64 -5.96
CA ALA A 332 12.23 12.94 -6.46
C ALA A 332 13.55 12.79 -7.22
N SER A 333 13.65 13.16 -8.50
CA SER A 333 14.86 12.93 -9.30
C SER A 333 14.88 13.77 -10.58
N ALA A 334 16.06 14.28 -10.91
CA ALA A 334 16.35 14.93 -12.19
C ALA A 334 16.20 13.99 -13.41
N SER A 335 16.28 12.66 -13.23
CA SER A 335 16.10 11.71 -14.34
C SER A 335 14.68 11.69 -14.90
N ARG A 336 13.72 12.33 -14.21
CA ARG A 336 12.27 12.31 -14.49
C ARG A 336 11.66 10.91 -14.52
N LYS A 337 12.31 9.89 -13.95
CA LYS A 337 11.81 8.51 -13.88
C LYS A 337 11.35 8.19 -12.47
N SER A 338 10.04 8.26 -12.22
CA SER A 338 9.43 8.00 -10.92
C SER A 338 9.09 6.51 -10.75
N TYR A 339 7.87 6.10 -11.08
CA TYR A 339 7.40 4.72 -10.90
C TYR A 339 7.33 3.98 -12.25
N LYS A 340 7.75 2.72 -12.26
CA LYS A 340 7.52 1.81 -13.37
C LYS A 340 7.02 0.47 -12.86
N ALA A 341 5.97 -0.07 -13.48
CA ALA A 341 5.45 -1.37 -13.08
C ALA A 341 4.85 -2.13 -14.26
N ARG A 342 5.16 -3.43 -14.37
CA ARG A 342 4.72 -4.27 -15.50
C ARG A 342 3.58 -5.23 -15.16
N SER A 343 3.54 -5.80 -13.96
CA SER A 343 2.43 -6.68 -13.56
C SER A 343 1.18 -5.87 -13.23
N ARG A 344 0.03 -6.27 -13.78
CA ARG A 344 -1.28 -5.64 -13.54
C ARG A 344 -1.78 -5.83 -12.11
N ALA A 345 -1.20 -6.78 -11.38
CA ALA A 345 -1.54 -7.05 -9.99
C ALA A 345 -0.81 -6.12 -9.00
N ASN A 346 0.08 -5.24 -9.48
CA ASN A 346 0.66 -4.21 -8.64
C ASN A 346 -0.41 -3.24 -8.12
N VAL A 347 -0.22 -2.76 -6.90
CA VAL A 347 -1.09 -1.77 -6.26
C VAL A 347 -0.24 -0.64 -5.69
N PHE A 348 -0.65 0.61 -5.95
CA PHE A 348 -0.04 1.80 -5.37
C PHE A 348 -1.07 2.57 -4.55
N VAL A 349 -0.71 2.99 -3.34
CA VAL A 349 -1.63 3.67 -2.41
C VAL A 349 -0.97 4.92 -1.85
N GLY A 350 -1.49 6.10 -2.17
CA GLY A 350 -1.04 7.37 -1.60
C GLY A 350 0.41 7.74 -1.92
N CYS A 351 0.96 7.22 -3.02
CA CYS A 351 2.34 7.48 -3.43
C CYS A 351 2.50 8.87 -4.06
N TYR A 352 3.67 9.48 -3.93
CA TYR A 352 3.96 10.84 -4.36
C TYR A 352 5.22 10.90 -5.25
N ALA A 353 5.15 11.71 -6.31
CA ALA A 353 6.25 12.05 -7.19
C ALA A 353 6.41 13.58 -7.26
N GLU A 354 7.59 14.05 -6.88
CA GLU A 354 7.98 15.46 -6.96
C GLU A 354 8.58 15.81 -8.32
N MET A 355 8.85 17.10 -8.56
CA MET A 355 9.65 17.61 -9.69
C MET A 355 9.12 17.23 -11.09
N GLY A 356 7.84 16.91 -11.20
CA GLY A 356 7.18 16.59 -12.45
C GLY A 356 7.73 15.36 -13.17
N GLN A 357 8.04 14.32 -12.41
CA GLN A 357 8.55 13.05 -12.93
C GLN A 357 7.47 12.22 -13.65
N ASN A 358 7.93 11.36 -14.56
CA ASN A 358 7.12 10.44 -15.36
C ASN A 358 6.94 9.10 -14.67
N THR A 359 5.80 8.45 -14.96
CA THR A 359 5.42 7.15 -14.41
C THR A 359 4.88 6.23 -15.51
N ASP A 360 5.51 5.06 -15.69
CA ASP A 360 5.21 4.05 -16.73
C ASP A 360 4.57 2.81 -16.09
N LEU A 361 3.24 2.82 -15.97
CA LEU A 361 2.47 1.71 -15.38
C LEU A 361 1.76 0.91 -16.47
N ALA A 362 1.86 -0.41 -16.40
CA ALA A 362 1.06 -1.29 -17.26
C ALA A 362 -0.45 -1.03 -17.09
N PRO A 363 -1.25 -1.13 -18.16
CA PRO A 363 -2.70 -0.95 -18.07
C PRO A 363 -3.34 -1.92 -17.07
N GLY A 364 -4.21 -1.40 -16.20
CA GLY A 364 -4.96 -2.19 -15.21
C GLY A 364 -4.37 -2.22 -13.80
N ILE A 365 -3.20 -1.62 -13.57
CA ILE A 365 -2.64 -1.41 -12.22
C ILE A 365 -3.56 -0.50 -11.40
N LEU A 366 -3.82 -0.87 -10.15
CA LEU A 366 -4.63 -0.08 -9.23
C LEU A 366 -3.78 1.01 -8.56
N VAL A 367 -4.22 2.26 -8.69
CA VAL A 367 -3.64 3.41 -7.98
C VAL A 367 -4.74 4.04 -7.12
N LEU A 368 -4.54 4.07 -5.81
CA LEU A 368 -5.47 4.62 -4.82
C LEU A 368 -4.89 5.89 -4.22
N GLY A 369 -5.29 7.05 -4.73
CA GLY A 369 -4.82 8.35 -4.28
C GLY A 369 -3.33 8.61 -4.55
N GLY A 370 -2.80 9.67 -3.95
CA GLY A 370 -1.43 10.13 -4.22
C GLY A 370 -1.29 10.93 -5.52
N VAL A 371 -0.09 11.46 -5.78
CA VAL A 371 0.26 12.19 -7.00
C VAL A 371 1.51 11.54 -7.59
N MET A 372 1.34 10.44 -8.31
CA MET A 372 2.44 9.61 -8.82
C MET A 372 3.01 10.08 -10.17
N SER A 373 2.46 11.12 -10.78
CA SER A 373 3.03 11.76 -11.97
C SER A 373 2.54 13.19 -12.08
N SER A 374 3.29 14.04 -12.78
CA SER A 374 2.74 15.27 -13.36
C SER A 374 2.38 15.13 -14.83
N GLN A 375 2.39 13.91 -15.38
CA GLN A 375 2.04 13.66 -16.77
C GLN A 375 1.25 12.36 -16.84
N ASP A 376 -0.03 12.52 -17.18
CA ASP A 376 -0.79 11.46 -17.82
C ASP A 376 -0.03 11.10 -19.11
N ASP A 377 0.48 9.86 -19.21
CA ASP A 377 1.04 9.28 -20.45
C ASP A 377 -0.04 9.07 -21.55
N TYR A 378 -1.19 9.73 -21.39
CA TYR A 378 -2.30 9.75 -22.31
C TYR A 378 -2.44 11.18 -22.86
N PRO A 379 -2.70 11.36 -24.16
CA PRO A 379 -2.99 12.67 -24.67
C PRO A 379 -4.17 13.27 -23.87
N PHE A 380 -3.91 14.35 -23.16
CA PHE A 380 -4.93 15.19 -22.56
C PHE A 380 -5.02 16.49 -23.34
N VAL A 381 -6.17 17.14 -23.25
CA VAL A 381 -6.40 18.46 -23.81
C VAL A 381 -6.16 19.49 -22.71
N SER A 382 -5.11 20.29 -22.88
CA SER A 382 -4.93 21.54 -22.15
C SER A 382 -5.61 22.68 -22.90
N PHE A 383 -5.90 23.76 -22.18
CA PHE A 383 -6.54 24.93 -22.74
C PHE A 383 -5.72 26.18 -22.47
N ASP A 384 -5.24 26.81 -23.54
CA ASP A 384 -4.59 28.11 -23.47
C ASP A 384 -5.63 29.20 -23.70
N GLY A 385 -5.67 30.21 -22.84
CA GLY A 385 -6.70 31.24 -22.87
C GLY A 385 -6.53 32.27 -21.77
N ASP A 386 -7.58 33.05 -21.54
CA ASP A 386 -7.66 34.04 -20.47
C ASP A 386 -8.17 33.49 -19.13
N GLY A 387 -8.71 32.26 -19.13
CA GLY A 387 -9.10 31.52 -17.94
C GLY A 387 -8.03 30.53 -17.45
N HIS A 388 -8.34 29.84 -16.36
CA HIS A 388 -7.44 28.86 -15.74
C HIS A 388 -8.16 27.58 -15.31
N GLY A 389 -7.39 26.51 -15.16
CA GLY A 389 -7.81 25.28 -14.49
C GLY A 389 -8.62 24.28 -15.33
N ALA A 390 -8.93 24.55 -16.59
CA ALA A 390 -9.62 23.58 -17.44
C ALA A 390 -8.67 22.47 -17.93
N LYS A 391 -9.17 21.23 -17.97
CA LYS A 391 -8.48 20.04 -18.52
C LYS A 391 -9.48 19.06 -19.12
N GLY A 392 -9.09 18.38 -20.21
CA GLY A 392 -9.88 17.33 -20.84
C GLY A 392 -9.03 16.08 -21.10
N MET A 393 -9.64 14.91 -21.08
CA MET A 393 -9.00 13.63 -21.42
C MET A 393 -9.42 13.21 -22.83
N VAL A 394 -8.47 12.82 -23.67
CA VAL A 394 -8.76 12.36 -25.03
C VAL A 394 -9.33 10.95 -25.01
N VAL A 395 -10.39 10.74 -25.79
CA VAL A 395 -10.96 9.44 -26.14
C VAL A 395 -10.72 9.25 -27.64
N SER A 396 -9.92 8.26 -28.03
CA SER A 396 -9.65 7.92 -29.44
C SER A 396 -10.07 6.45 -29.67
N THR A 397 -11.18 6.26 -30.38
CA THR A 397 -11.75 4.94 -30.70
C THR A 397 -11.82 4.66 -32.21
N GLY A 398 -11.32 5.57 -33.04
CA GLY A 398 -11.37 5.44 -34.49
C GLY A 398 -10.25 4.57 -35.09
N PRO A 399 -10.45 3.98 -36.28
CA PRO A 399 -9.38 3.31 -37.02
C PRO A 399 -8.20 4.27 -37.24
N LYS A 400 -6.97 3.80 -37.01
CA LYS A 400 -5.72 4.58 -37.05
C LYS A 400 -5.56 5.65 -35.95
N GLY A 401 -6.30 5.56 -34.84
CA GLY A 401 -6.09 6.41 -33.65
C GLY A 401 -6.64 7.83 -33.79
N ALA A 402 -7.82 7.98 -34.38
CA ALA A 402 -8.50 9.28 -34.46
C ALA A 402 -9.25 9.61 -33.16
N ILE A 403 -9.20 10.87 -32.73
CA ILE A 403 -9.95 11.38 -31.57
C ILE A 403 -11.45 11.37 -31.90
N THR A 404 -12.21 10.68 -31.07
CA THR A 404 -13.67 10.51 -31.21
C THR A 404 -14.45 11.12 -30.06
N GLY A 405 -13.77 11.46 -28.95
CA GLY A 405 -14.37 12.15 -27.82
C GLY A 405 -13.33 12.86 -26.96
N ILE A 406 -13.78 13.85 -26.20
CA ILE A 406 -12.99 14.51 -25.15
C ILE A 406 -13.85 14.57 -23.91
N LEU A 407 -13.39 13.95 -22.82
CA LEU A 407 -14.06 14.00 -21.53
C LEU A 407 -13.45 15.13 -20.71
N MET A 408 -14.24 16.13 -20.35
CA MET A 408 -13.75 17.20 -19.46
C MET A 408 -13.46 16.63 -18.07
N THR A 409 -12.23 16.78 -17.60
CA THR A 409 -11.79 16.37 -16.25
C THR A 409 -11.76 17.54 -15.27
N SER A 410 -11.72 18.77 -15.79
CA SER A 410 -11.98 20.01 -15.05
C SER A 410 -12.48 21.07 -16.02
N TYR A 411 -13.50 21.84 -15.61
CA TYR A 411 -14.14 22.87 -16.45
C TYR A 411 -13.44 24.23 -16.38
N GLY A 412 -12.60 24.43 -15.36
CA GLY A 412 -11.92 25.70 -15.10
C GLY A 412 -12.85 26.89 -14.85
N ALA A 413 -12.30 28.10 -14.87
CA ALA A 413 -13.05 29.35 -14.69
C ALA A 413 -12.37 30.55 -15.37
N GLY A 414 -13.16 31.59 -15.65
CA GLY A 414 -12.68 32.87 -16.19
C GLY A 414 -12.41 32.89 -17.70
N TYR A 415 -12.77 31.85 -18.44
CA TYR A 415 -12.53 31.78 -19.88
C TYR A 415 -13.54 32.64 -20.66
N THR A 416 -13.04 33.59 -21.47
CA THR A 416 -13.82 34.18 -22.58
C THR A 416 -13.27 33.74 -23.94
N LYS A 417 -12.01 33.30 -23.98
CA LYS A 417 -11.35 32.72 -25.17
C LYS A 417 -10.45 31.56 -24.75
N ALA A 418 -10.47 30.47 -25.51
CA ALA A 418 -9.60 29.33 -25.26
C ALA A 418 -9.22 28.61 -26.55
N LYS A 419 -8.03 28.02 -26.58
CA LYS A 419 -7.53 27.11 -27.59
C LYS A 419 -7.23 25.76 -26.94
N ALA A 420 -7.74 24.68 -27.53
CA ALA A 420 -7.42 23.32 -27.10
C ALA A 420 -6.07 22.88 -27.68
N ASN A 421 -5.18 22.37 -26.84
CA ASN A 421 -3.91 21.77 -27.24
C ASN A 421 -3.81 20.35 -26.68
N ILE A 422 -3.28 19.43 -27.47
CA ILE A 422 -3.11 18.03 -27.05
C ILE A 422 -1.70 17.83 -26.51
N TYR A 423 -1.59 17.21 -25.35
CA TYR A 423 -0.32 16.94 -24.70
C TYR A 423 -0.29 15.54 -24.05
N PRO A 424 0.76 14.72 -24.26
CA PRO A 424 1.77 14.87 -25.30
C PRO A 424 1.16 14.69 -26.71
N PRO A 425 1.73 15.31 -27.77
CA PRO A 425 1.22 15.19 -29.13
C PRO A 425 1.61 13.82 -29.71
N SER A 426 0.88 12.77 -29.33
CA SER A 426 1.13 11.40 -29.82
C SER A 426 0.67 11.18 -31.27
N GLY A 427 -0.09 12.14 -31.84
CA GLY A 427 -0.66 12.11 -33.19
C GLY A 427 -0.75 13.51 -33.79
N ALA A 428 -1.26 13.61 -35.02
CA ALA A 428 -1.31 14.87 -35.77
C ALA A 428 -2.66 15.10 -36.47
N GLY A 429 -2.95 16.37 -36.78
CA GLY A 429 -4.08 16.78 -37.60
C GLY A 429 -5.42 16.91 -36.87
N ALA A 430 -5.46 16.80 -35.55
CA ALA A 430 -6.69 17.09 -34.80
C ALA A 430 -7.00 18.60 -34.79
N VAL A 431 -8.27 18.93 -35.02
CA VAL A 431 -8.80 20.30 -34.92
C VAL A 431 -9.89 20.28 -33.85
N LEU A 432 -9.60 20.98 -32.75
CA LEU A 432 -10.39 20.96 -31.51
C LEU A 432 -10.80 22.38 -31.12
N THR A 433 -12.10 22.61 -30.92
CA THR A 433 -12.65 23.92 -30.61
C THR A 433 -13.34 23.89 -29.24
N PRO A 434 -12.81 24.57 -28.19
CA PRO A 434 -13.46 24.64 -26.88
C PRO A 434 -14.82 25.33 -26.94
N VAL A 435 -15.79 24.83 -26.17
CA VAL A 435 -17.10 25.46 -25.97
C VAL A 435 -17.11 26.12 -24.60
N ILE A 436 -17.31 27.43 -24.58
CA ILE A 436 -17.30 28.24 -23.36
C ILE A 436 -18.74 28.63 -22.99
N THR A 437 -19.14 28.34 -21.76
CA THR A 437 -20.43 28.75 -21.16
C THR A 437 -20.16 29.29 -19.76
N ASP A 438 -20.68 30.47 -19.43
CA ASP A 438 -20.55 31.12 -18.11
C ASP A 438 -19.10 31.16 -17.57
N GLY A 439 -18.13 31.45 -18.44
CA GLY A 439 -16.71 31.54 -18.06
C GLY A 439 -16.01 30.19 -17.90
N ARG A 440 -16.64 29.07 -18.27
CA ARG A 440 -16.09 27.71 -18.14
C ARG A 440 -16.03 26.99 -19.48
N ILE A 441 -15.05 26.10 -19.66
CA ILE A 441 -14.98 25.24 -20.84
C ILE A 441 -15.85 24.01 -20.59
N THR A 442 -17.07 23.98 -21.13
CA THR A 442 -18.07 22.95 -20.85
C THR A 442 -17.91 21.70 -21.71
N SER A 443 -17.34 21.85 -22.91
CA SER A 443 -17.04 20.74 -23.83
C SER A 443 -16.00 21.15 -24.87
N VAL A 444 -15.56 20.20 -25.69
CA VAL A 444 -14.69 20.46 -26.85
C VAL A 444 -15.34 19.86 -28.08
N ARG A 445 -15.56 20.68 -29.10
CA ARG A 445 -16.00 20.23 -30.42
C ARG A 445 -14.82 19.66 -31.18
N ILE A 446 -14.99 18.46 -31.70
CA ILE A 446 -13.99 17.80 -32.55
C ILE A 446 -14.40 18.07 -34.00
N GLU A 447 -13.65 18.92 -34.69
CA GLU A 447 -13.88 19.24 -36.10
C GLU A 447 -13.10 18.29 -37.02
N ASN A 448 -11.93 17.85 -36.54
CA ASN A 448 -11.15 16.77 -37.15
C ASN A 448 -10.48 15.96 -36.04
N GLY A 449 -10.64 14.64 -36.05
CA GLY A 449 -10.05 13.74 -35.05
C GLY A 449 -8.57 13.44 -35.27
N GLY A 450 -8.01 13.80 -36.44
CA GLY A 450 -6.63 13.51 -36.82
C GLY A 450 -6.31 12.01 -36.87
N THR A 451 -5.02 11.66 -36.81
CA THR A 451 -4.54 10.25 -36.78
C THR A 451 -3.35 10.07 -35.84
N GLY A 452 -3.14 8.83 -35.36
CA GLY A 452 -1.99 8.45 -34.51
C GLY A 452 -2.17 8.71 -33.01
N TYR A 453 -3.32 9.20 -32.55
CA TYR A 453 -3.57 9.42 -31.13
C TYR A 453 -3.82 8.11 -30.38
N ILE A 454 -3.02 7.87 -29.33
CA ILE A 454 -3.12 6.68 -28.48
C ILE A 454 -4.19 6.93 -27.42
N ALA A 455 -5.18 6.03 -27.29
CA ALA A 455 -6.22 6.12 -26.27
C ALA A 455 -6.12 5.01 -25.24
N ARG A 456 -6.65 5.27 -24.05
CA ARG A 456 -6.86 4.24 -23.03
C ARG A 456 -8.01 3.32 -23.45
N THR A 457 -7.69 2.07 -23.78
CA THR A 457 -8.69 0.99 -23.83
C THR A 457 -8.92 0.47 -22.41
N GLY A 458 -9.95 1.00 -21.74
CA GLY A 458 -10.53 0.34 -20.56
C GLY A 458 -10.49 1.11 -19.24
N THR A 459 -11.69 1.23 -18.67
CA THR A 459 -12.09 1.50 -17.28
C THR A 459 -11.81 2.88 -16.69
N ALA A 460 -12.92 3.54 -16.33
CA ALA A 460 -13.01 4.79 -15.59
C ALA A 460 -12.23 4.69 -14.26
N ASN A 461 -11.29 5.61 -14.06
CA ASN A 461 -10.73 5.85 -12.74
C ASN A 461 -11.84 6.47 -11.87
N ILE A 462 -12.22 5.78 -10.80
CA ILE A 462 -12.99 6.39 -9.71
C ILE A 462 -11.97 7.18 -8.89
N VAL A 463 -11.99 8.51 -9.02
CA VAL A 463 -11.28 9.40 -8.11
C VAL A 463 -12.32 9.92 -7.11
N PRO A 464 -12.32 9.46 -5.84
CA PRO A 464 -13.11 10.10 -4.83
C PRO A 464 -12.45 11.44 -4.48
N ASP A 465 -13.13 12.55 -4.76
CA ASP A 465 -12.81 13.84 -4.15
C ASP A 465 -13.65 14.04 -2.87
N ALA A 466 -13.31 15.08 -2.11
CA ALA A 466 -13.95 15.42 -0.84
C ALA A 466 -15.45 15.76 -0.93
N ALA A 467 -16.07 15.69 -2.13
CA ALA A 467 -17.49 15.93 -2.35
C ALA A 467 -18.30 14.64 -2.66
N GLY A 468 -17.71 13.45 -2.52
CA GLY A 468 -18.41 12.17 -2.68
C GLY A 468 -18.55 11.70 -4.13
N PHE A 469 -19.25 10.57 -4.33
CA PHE A 469 -19.44 9.93 -5.64
C PHE A 469 -20.11 10.88 -6.64
N ARG A 470 -19.37 11.36 -7.63
CA ARG A 470 -19.92 12.03 -8.81
C ARG A 470 -19.77 11.13 -10.03
N THR A 471 -20.59 10.08 -10.12
CA THR A 471 -20.82 9.38 -11.39
C THR A 471 -22.30 9.44 -11.75
N ASN A 472 -22.62 9.88 -12.97
CA ASN A 472 -23.99 9.91 -13.51
C ASN A 472 -24.49 8.53 -13.97
N ARG A 473 -23.77 7.46 -13.58
CA ARG A 473 -24.06 6.07 -13.95
C ARG A 473 -23.49 5.13 -12.90
N VAL A 474 -24.36 4.28 -12.34
CA VAL A 474 -23.98 3.15 -11.49
C VAL A 474 -24.42 1.89 -12.23
N ARG A 475 -23.45 1.05 -12.61
CA ARG A 475 -23.72 -0.23 -13.27
C ARG A 475 -23.73 -1.33 -12.22
N VAL A 476 -24.90 -1.91 -11.95
CA VAL A 476 -25.05 -3.05 -11.04
C VAL A 476 -25.23 -4.31 -11.88
N THR A 477 -24.22 -5.18 -11.88
CA THR A 477 -24.27 -6.46 -12.60
C THR A 477 -24.66 -7.56 -11.62
N ASN A 478 -25.83 -8.17 -11.79
CA ASN A 478 -26.19 -9.37 -11.04
C ASN A 478 -25.78 -10.59 -11.87
N ARG A 479 -24.72 -11.29 -11.46
CA ARG A 479 -24.18 -12.44 -12.19
C ARG A 479 -24.78 -13.74 -11.66
N ALA A 480 -26.01 -14.04 -12.03
CA ALA A 480 -26.56 -15.38 -11.88
C ALA A 480 -26.24 -16.19 -13.15
N ALA A 481 -25.71 -17.40 -12.97
CA ALA A 481 -25.20 -18.26 -14.03
C ALA A 481 -26.19 -18.41 -15.21
N GLY A 482 -25.82 -17.92 -16.38
CA GLY A 482 -26.47 -18.26 -17.66
C GLY A 482 -27.37 -17.19 -18.31
N SER A 483 -27.60 -16.04 -17.68
CA SER A 483 -28.24 -14.91 -18.36
C SER A 483 -27.67 -13.58 -17.89
N ASP A 484 -26.93 -12.87 -18.74
CA ASP A 484 -26.45 -11.53 -18.46
C ASP A 484 -27.65 -10.56 -18.44
N ARG A 485 -28.25 -10.36 -17.27
CA ARG A 485 -29.23 -9.30 -17.04
C ARG A 485 -28.49 -8.11 -16.44
N ALA A 486 -28.06 -7.19 -17.29
CA ALA A 486 -27.56 -5.90 -16.85
C ALA A 486 -28.75 -4.95 -16.61
N ALA A 487 -28.86 -4.41 -15.40
CA ALA A 487 -29.70 -3.25 -15.12
C ALA A 487 -28.77 -2.03 -15.02
N ASP A 488 -28.94 -1.09 -15.94
CA ASP A 488 -28.29 0.22 -15.82
C ASP A 488 -29.18 1.12 -14.95
N ILE A 489 -28.61 1.67 -13.88
CA ILE A 489 -29.24 2.74 -13.08
C ILE A 489 -28.53 4.05 -13.44
N VAL A 490 -29.27 4.92 -14.12
CA VAL A 490 -28.78 6.23 -14.55
C VAL A 490 -29.39 7.30 -13.64
N LEU A 491 -28.55 8.05 -12.94
CA LEU A 491 -28.94 9.27 -12.23
C LEU A 491 -28.30 10.43 -12.99
N ALA A 492 -29.06 11.06 -13.89
CA ALA A 492 -28.51 12.09 -14.76
C ALA A 492 -28.58 13.47 -14.09
N ASP A 493 -27.43 14.14 -13.97
CA ASP A 493 -27.36 15.56 -13.64
C ASP A 493 -27.74 16.40 -14.86
N ARG A 494 -29.03 16.65 -15.00
CA ARG A 494 -29.62 17.85 -15.61
C ARG A 494 -30.84 18.18 -14.77
N ALA A 495 -31.26 19.43 -14.79
CA ALA A 495 -32.40 19.98 -14.06
C ALA A 495 -33.78 19.26 -14.25
N ASN A 496 -33.84 18.05 -14.84
CA ASN A 496 -35.02 17.23 -15.12
C ASN A 496 -34.68 15.72 -15.36
N ALA A 497 -34.32 14.89 -14.36
CA ALA A 497 -34.18 13.43 -14.59
C ALA A 497 -34.23 12.59 -13.29
N LEU A 498 -35.18 11.64 -13.12
CA LEU A 498 -35.41 10.34 -13.78
C LEU A 498 -34.71 9.17 -13.05
N LEU A 499 -35.50 8.21 -12.58
CA LEU A 499 -35.06 6.84 -12.33
C LEU A 499 -35.49 5.98 -13.52
N THR A 500 -34.59 5.80 -14.48
CA THR A 500 -34.80 4.87 -15.60
C THR A 500 -34.14 3.54 -15.26
N VAL A 501 -34.89 2.45 -15.37
CA VAL A 501 -34.37 1.08 -15.22
C VAL A 501 -34.45 0.41 -16.59
N THR A 502 -33.30 0.24 -17.23
CA THR A 502 -33.23 -0.53 -18.49
C THR A 502 -33.00 -1.99 -18.15
N VAL A 503 -33.94 -2.86 -18.49
CA VAL A 503 -33.73 -4.31 -18.45
C VAL A 503 -33.21 -4.72 -19.83
N ALA A 504 -31.96 -5.14 -19.90
CA ALA A 504 -31.42 -5.71 -21.12
C ALA A 504 -31.94 -7.14 -21.29
N ASP A 505 -33.04 -7.31 -22.01
CA ASP A 505 -33.36 -8.57 -22.69
C ASP A 505 -33.33 -8.37 -24.22
N SER A 506 -33.60 -9.43 -24.98
CA SER A 506 -33.55 -9.47 -26.45
C SER A 506 -34.53 -8.51 -27.16
N SER A 507 -35.32 -7.72 -26.43
CA SER A 507 -36.08 -6.59 -26.95
C SER A 507 -35.97 -5.43 -25.95
N PRO A 508 -35.20 -4.36 -26.24
CA PRO A 508 -34.93 -3.31 -25.27
C PRO A 508 -36.22 -2.53 -24.95
N SER A 509 -36.96 -2.99 -23.96
CA SER A 509 -38.03 -2.23 -23.32
C SER A 509 -37.36 -1.35 -22.27
N THR A 510 -37.24 -0.06 -22.59
CA THR A 510 -36.90 0.94 -21.58
C THR A 510 -38.11 1.08 -20.66
N ILE A 511 -37.95 1.05 -19.34
CA ILE A 511 -39.05 1.34 -18.42
C ILE A 511 -38.64 2.60 -17.65
N ASP A 512 -39.34 3.71 -17.91
CA ASP A 512 -39.19 4.93 -17.14
C ASP A 512 -40.06 4.82 -15.89
N VAL A 513 -39.44 4.42 -14.77
CA VAL A 513 -40.18 4.16 -13.53
C VAL A 513 -40.79 5.44 -12.97
N LEU A 514 -40.10 6.59 -13.11
CA LEU A 514 -40.56 7.92 -12.67
C LEU A 514 -40.00 9.04 -13.57
N ALA A 515 -40.86 9.84 -14.18
CA ALA A 515 -40.54 11.01 -15.00
C ALA A 515 -41.12 12.30 -14.40
N TRP A 516 -40.39 13.42 -14.44
CA TRP A 516 -40.92 14.72 -14.01
C TRP A 516 -41.82 15.33 -15.09
N ASN A 517 -43.06 15.68 -14.74
CA ASN A 517 -44.00 16.37 -15.60
C ASN A 517 -44.14 17.82 -15.13
N GLN A 518 -43.54 18.76 -15.86
CA GLN A 518 -43.51 20.18 -15.50
C GLN A 518 -44.90 20.83 -15.51
N ASN A 519 -45.80 20.40 -16.41
CA ASN A 519 -47.14 20.95 -16.48
C ASN A 519 -47.97 20.51 -15.27
N ALA A 520 -47.83 19.25 -14.88
CA ALA A 520 -48.54 18.68 -13.73
C ALA A 520 -47.83 18.94 -12.38
N GLY A 521 -46.60 19.47 -12.35
CA GLY A 521 -45.80 19.64 -11.12
C GLY A 521 -45.61 18.33 -10.34
N ALA A 522 -45.49 17.21 -11.06
CA ALA A 522 -45.61 15.86 -10.50
C ALA A 522 -44.57 14.88 -11.05
N PHE A 523 -44.24 13.85 -10.26
CA PHE A 523 -43.58 12.66 -10.76
C PHE A 523 -44.62 11.70 -11.35
N GLU A 524 -44.38 11.20 -12.56
CA GLU A 524 -45.28 10.34 -13.32
C GLU A 524 -44.61 9.00 -13.65
N SER A 525 -45.25 7.86 -13.40
CA SER A 525 -44.77 6.57 -13.90
C SER A 525 -45.06 6.45 -15.40
N ARG A 526 -44.06 6.18 -16.25
CA ARG A 526 -44.26 6.14 -17.72
C ARG A 526 -43.77 4.84 -18.35
N HIS A 527 -44.64 4.22 -19.13
CA HIS A 527 -44.21 3.23 -20.11
C HIS A 527 -43.95 3.95 -21.45
N PRO A 528 -42.81 3.77 -22.12
CA PRO A 528 -42.47 4.57 -23.31
C PRO A 528 -43.38 4.33 -24.52
N GLU A 529 -44.13 3.23 -24.52
CA GLU A 529 -45.11 2.93 -25.58
C GLU A 529 -46.53 3.43 -25.28
N LEU A 530 -46.77 4.02 -24.09
CA LEU A 530 -48.07 4.54 -23.70
C LEU A 530 -48.10 6.08 -23.74
N PRO A 531 -49.26 6.71 -24.02
CA PRO A 531 -49.40 8.16 -23.99
C PRO A 531 -49.20 8.73 -22.58
N ALA A 532 -48.80 10.01 -22.47
CA ALA A 532 -48.56 10.75 -21.22
C ALA A 532 -49.77 10.87 -20.27
N SER A 533 -50.94 10.37 -20.67
CA SER A 533 -52.13 10.26 -19.84
C SER A 533 -52.23 8.93 -19.08
N ALA A 534 -51.37 7.95 -19.40
CA ALA A 534 -51.48 6.58 -18.88
C ALA A 534 -50.72 6.30 -17.57
N GLY A 535 -50.03 7.29 -17.00
CA GLY A 535 -49.24 7.14 -15.78
C GLY A 535 -49.97 7.51 -14.48
N ILE A 536 -49.52 6.95 -13.35
CA ILE A 536 -49.87 7.46 -12.01
C ILE A 536 -48.99 8.67 -11.72
N ARG A 537 -49.58 9.74 -11.18
CA ARG A 537 -48.88 10.99 -10.87
C ARG A 537 -48.86 11.27 -9.36
N TYR A 538 -47.69 11.59 -8.83
CA TYR A 538 -47.48 12.10 -7.47
C TYR A 538 -47.18 13.59 -7.55
N VAL A 539 -48.16 14.42 -7.19
CA VAL A 539 -48.04 15.88 -7.18
C VAL A 539 -47.06 16.30 -6.11
N THR A 540 -46.06 17.11 -6.45
CA THR A 540 -45.05 17.56 -5.48
C THR A 540 -44.96 19.07 -5.37
N ASP A 541 -45.53 19.80 -6.33
CA ASP A 541 -45.61 21.25 -6.32
C ASP A 541 -47.05 21.72 -6.03
N ILE A 542 -47.19 22.87 -5.38
CA ILE A 542 -48.46 23.56 -5.20
C ILE A 542 -48.79 24.48 -6.39
N SER A 543 -47.86 24.70 -7.32
CA SER A 543 -48.05 25.52 -8.52
C SER A 543 -48.44 24.73 -9.77
N THR A 544 -49.09 23.57 -9.63
CA THR A 544 -49.51 22.77 -10.79
C THR A 544 -50.57 23.50 -11.62
N THR A 545 -50.67 23.19 -12.91
CA THR A 545 -51.80 23.65 -13.73
C THR A 545 -53.06 22.79 -13.53
N GLU A 546 -52.96 21.69 -12.79
CA GLU A 546 -54.05 20.77 -12.50
C GLU A 546 -54.84 21.25 -11.28
N THR A 547 -56.14 21.43 -11.42
CA THR A 547 -56.99 21.89 -10.30
C THR A 547 -58.02 20.86 -9.85
N GLY A 548 -58.27 19.83 -10.68
CA GLY A 548 -59.34 18.86 -10.45
C GLY A 548 -60.71 19.52 -10.35
N GLY A 549 -60.97 20.56 -11.17
CA GLY A 549 -62.23 21.30 -11.17
C GLY A 549 -62.38 22.36 -10.07
N ARG A 550 -61.30 22.70 -9.36
CA ARG A 550 -61.27 23.74 -8.31
C ARG A 550 -60.65 25.04 -8.80
N ASN A 551 -60.81 26.13 -8.03
CA ASN A 551 -60.17 27.43 -8.27
C ASN A 551 -58.70 27.48 -7.80
N THR A 552 -58.24 26.44 -7.11
CA THR A 552 -56.87 26.32 -6.59
C THR A 552 -56.22 25.06 -7.15
N PRO A 553 -54.89 25.06 -7.39
CA PRO A 553 -54.16 23.87 -7.79
C PRO A 553 -54.31 22.70 -6.81
N LEU A 554 -54.05 21.48 -7.30
CA LEU A 554 -53.92 20.31 -6.44
C LEU A 554 -52.79 20.55 -5.41
N PRO A 555 -52.99 20.22 -4.12
CA PRO A 555 -51.92 20.38 -3.13
C PRO A 555 -50.81 19.35 -3.36
N ALA A 556 -49.58 19.73 -3.00
CA ALA A 556 -48.45 18.81 -2.95
C ALA A 556 -48.76 17.59 -2.05
N GLY A 557 -48.31 16.41 -2.46
CA GLY A 557 -48.60 15.11 -1.84
C GLY A 557 -49.83 14.40 -2.40
N SER A 558 -50.57 15.00 -3.34
CA SER A 558 -51.72 14.36 -3.98
C SER A 558 -51.29 13.24 -4.94
N ILE A 559 -52.11 12.19 -5.04
CA ILE A 559 -51.97 11.14 -6.06
C ILE A 559 -53.07 11.31 -7.09
N GLU A 560 -52.71 11.42 -8.36
CA GLU A 560 -53.63 11.57 -9.48
C GLU A 560 -53.60 10.31 -10.35
N PHE A 561 -54.80 9.90 -10.79
CA PHE A 561 -55.04 8.77 -11.70
C PHE A 561 -55.75 9.30 -12.96
N PRO A 562 -55.02 9.85 -13.95
CA PRO A 562 -55.62 10.54 -15.10
C PRO A 562 -56.52 9.64 -15.96
N ASN A 563 -56.23 8.34 -16.02
CA ASN A 563 -57.03 7.33 -16.73
C ASN A 563 -57.87 6.45 -15.78
N GLY A 564 -58.14 6.94 -14.57
CA GLY A 564 -58.88 6.20 -13.55
C GLY A 564 -58.04 5.15 -12.80
N LEU A 565 -58.69 4.49 -11.85
CA LEU A 565 -58.09 3.56 -10.89
C LEU A 565 -58.72 2.18 -11.02
N TRP A 566 -57.88 1.15 -11.11
CA TRP A 566 -58.32 -0.24 -10.96
C TRP A 566 -58.28 -0.65 -9.49
N ILE A 567 -59.36 -1.24 -9.00
CA ILE A 567 -59.47 -1.77 -7.64
C ILE A 567 -59.58 -3.29 -7.71
N GLY A 568 -58.73 -4.00 -6.95
CA GLY A 568 -58.62 -5.46 -6.99
C GLY A 568 -57.63 -5.95 -8.07
N GLY A 569 -57.69 -7.24 -8.40
CA GLY A 569 -56.80 -7.86 -9.40
C GLY A 569 -57.42 -9.06 -10.09
N GLY A 570 -56.94 -9.39 -11.29
CA GLY A 570 -57.47 -10.49 -12.09
C GLY A 570 -58.92 -10.24 -12.59
N PRO A 571 -59.71 -11.30 -12.87
CA PRO A 571 -61.05 -11.18 -13.47
C PRO A 571 -62.09 -10.42 -12.63
N ILE A 572 -61.78 -10.15 -11.36
CA ILE A 572 -62.67 -9.44 -10.43
C ILE A 572 -62.29 -7.97 -10.24
N ALA A 573 -61.25 -7.48 -10.93
CA ALA A 573 -60.88 -6.06 -10.85
C ALA A 573 -62.00 -5.16 -11.40
N ARG A 574 -62.17 -3.98 -10.81
CA ARG A 574 -63.14 -2.97 -11.26
C ARG A 574 -62.47 -1.66 -11.55
N HIS A 575 -62.86 -1.03 -12.65
CA HIS A 575 -62.36 0.26 -13.06
C HIS A 575 -63.25 1.37 -12.50
N GLN A 576 -62.62 2.39 -11.94
CA GLN A 576 -63.27 3.64 -11.56
C GLN A 576 -62.66 4.80 -12.31
N ASN A 577 -63.48 5.57 -13.02
CA ASN A 577 -63.05 6.77 -13.73
C ASN A 577 -64.08 7.90 -13.56
N ILE A 578 -63.89 8.99 -14.30
CA ILE A 578 -64.74 10.17 -14.26
C ILE A 578 -65.21 10.52 -15.68
N ALA A 579 -66.45 10.99 -15.83
CA ALA A 579 -66.97 11.51 -17.10
C ALA A 579 -68.17 12.45 -16.89
N ALA A 580 -68.57 13.18 -17.94
CA ALA A 580 -69.73 14.08 -17.91
C ALA A 580 -71.08 13.36 -18.18
N ALA A 581 -71.04 12.11 -18.65
CA ALA A 581 -72.21 11.29 -18.95
C ALA A 581 -71.87 9.79 -18.81
N ALA A 582 -72.88 8.93 -18.80
CA ALA A 582 -72.68 7.49 -18.86
C ALA A 582 -71.92 7.08 -20.13
N PRO A 583 -70.98 6.11 -20.07
CA PRO A 583 -70.24 5.66 -21.23
C PRO A 583 -71.13 5.17 -22.38
N VAL A 584 -70.76 5.56 -23.60
CA VAL A 584 -71.42 5.15 -24.85
C VAL A 584 -70.54 4.25 -25.72
N ASP A 585 -69.27 4.09 -25.35
CA ASP A 585 -68.25 3.24 -25.96
C ASP A 585 -67.28 2.65 -24.90
N GLY A 586 -66.28 1.88 -25.36
CA GLY A 586 -65.28 1.19 -24.52
C GLY A 586 -65.79 -0.12 -23.93
N GLU A 587 -64.92 -1.06 -23.58
CA GLU A 587 -65.32 -2.31 -22.91
C GLU A 587 -65.39 -2.11 -21.40
N HIS A 588 -66.51 -2.49 -20.78
CA HIS A 588 -66.74 -2.31 -19.35
C HIS A 588 -67.29 -3.57 -18.69
N ALA A 589 -66.85 -3.84 -17.47
CA ALA A 589 -67.28 -4.95 -16.66
C ALA A 589 -68.41 -4.54 -15.69
N ARG A 590 -69.26 -5.51 -15.32
CA ARG A 590 -70.28 -5.29 -14.28
C ARG A 590 -69.60 -4.84 -12.98
N GLY A 591 -69.98 -3.67 -12.49
CA GLY A 591 -69.45 -3.06 -11.27
C GLY A 591 -68.42 -1.97 -11.50
N ASP A 592 -68.06 -1.68 -12.77
CA ASP A 592 -67.29 -0.47 -13.08
C ASP A 592 -68.12 0.77 -12.77
N ILE A 593 -67.45 1.82 -12.29
CA ILE A 593 -68.08 3.05 -11.80
C ILE A 593 -67.51 4.26 -12.53
N VAL A 594 -68.40 5.12 -13.03
CA VAL A 594 -68.06 6.42 -13.61
C VAL A 594 -68.63 7.50 -12.71
N TRP A 595 -67.76 8.30 -12.09
CA TRP A 595 -68.18 9.45 -11.29
C TRP A 595 -68.50 10.64 -12.19
N ASN A 596 -69.66 11.28 -11.96
CA ASN A 596 -70.08 12.43 -12.75
C ASN A 596 -69.20 13.64 -12.41
N VAL A 597 -68.56 14.26 -13.40
CA VAL A 597 -67.74 15.47 -13.21
C VAL A 597 -68.56 16.76 -13.09
N ALA A 598 -69.84 16.72 -13.45
CA ALA A 598 -70.77 17.84 -13.35
C ALA A 598 -72.07 17.43 -12.64
N PRO A 599 -72.01 16.97 -11.37
CA PRO A 599 -73.20 16.64 -10.61
C PRO A 599 -74.03 17.91 -10.34
N SER A 600 -75.35 17.79 -10.40
CA SER A 600 -76.29 18.89 -10.14
C SER A 600 -77.43 18.45 -9.24
N ALA A 601 -78.11 19.40 -8.59
CA ALA A 601 -79.25 19.12 -7.71
C ALA A 601 -80.39 18.45 -8.50
N GLY A 602 -80.99 17.40 -7.94
CA GLY A 602 -81.93 16.52 -8.65
C GLY A 602 -81.28 15.52 -9.62
N GLY A 603 -79.94 15.58 -9.77
CA GLY A 603 -79.15 14.68 -10.61
C GLY A 603 -78.66 13.44 -9.85
N HIS A 604 -77.56 12.85 -10.35
CA HIS A 604 -76.94 11.66 -9.76
C HIS A 604 -75.43 11.85 -9.63
N VAL A 605 -74.85 11.22 -8.61
CA VAL A 605 -73.41 11.23 -8.30
C VAL A 605 -72.60 10.53 -9.39
N GLY A 606 -73.15 9.51 -10.05
CA GLY A 606 -72.48 8.81 -11.14
C GLY A 606 -73.29 7.67 -11.73
N TRP A 607 -72.61 6.78 -12.46
CA TRP A 607 -73.19 5.59 -13.08
C TRP A 607 -72.40 4.34 -12.71
N VAL A 608 -73.11 3.22 -12.57
CA VAL A 608 -72.53 1.89 -12.36
C VAL A 608 -72.96 0.96 -13.49
N CYS A 609 -72.01 0.19 -14.02
CA CYS A 609 -72.27 -0.81 -15.04
C CYS A 609 -72.94 -2.03 -14.41
N THR A 610 -74.17 -2.36 -14.81
CA THR A 610 -74.94 -3.50 -14.30
C THR A 610 -74.83 -4.75 -15.18
N GLU A 611 -74.49 -4.56 -16.46
CA GLU A 611 -74.26 -5.66 -17.41
C GLU A 611 -73.02 -5.35 -18.25
N PRO A 612 -72.05 -6.28 -18.35
CA PRO A 612 -70.81 -6.02 -19.08
C PRO A 612 -71.07 -5.86 -20.58
N GLY A 613 -70.22 -5.11 -21.28
CA GLY A 613 -70.29 -4.96 -22.74
C GLY A 613 -69.50 -3.77 -23.27
N THR A 614 -69.76 -3.42 -24.52
CA THR A 614 -69.14 -2.28 -25.21
C THR A 614 -70.24 -1.30 -25.66
N PRO A 615 -70.76 -0.41 -24.78
CA PRO A 615 -70.23 0.02 -23.48
C PRO A 615 -70.75 -0.68 -22.22
N GLY A 616 -71.62 -1.68 -22.34
CA GLY A 616 -72.33 -2.26 -21.20
C GLY A 616 -73.59 -1.46 -20.83
N THR A 617 -74.38 -1.98 -19.89
CA THR A 617 -75.63 -1.35 -19.44
C THR A 617 -75.37 -0.53 -18.18
N TRP A 618 -75.58 0.79 -18.25
CA TRP A 618 -75.29 1.72 -17.15
C TRP A 618 -76.55 2.15 -16.40
N LYS A 619 -76.48 2.17 -15.07
CA LYS A 619 -77.53 2.70 -14.20
C LYS A 619 -76.99 3.85 -13.36
N PRO A 620 -77.74 4.98 -13.27
CA PRO A 620 -77.33 6.06 -12.40
C PRO A 620 -77.44 5.63 -10.93
N PHE A 621 -76.56 6.15 -10.08
CA PHE A 621 -76.59 5.91 -8.63
C PHE A 621 -76.29 7.20 -7.85
N GLY A 622 -76.68 7.19 -6.57
CA GLY A 622 -76.50 8.34 -5.67
C GLY A 622 -77.32 9.54 -6.16
N ALA A 623 -78.64 9.45 -6.09
CA ALA A 623 -79.50 10.61 -6.37
C ALA A 623 -79.13 11.78 -5.45
N ILE A 624 -79.07 12.98 -6.02
CA ILE A 624 -78.71 14.22 -5.32
C ILE A 624 -80.00 14.95 -5.03
N GLU A 625 -80.32 15.16 -3.75
CA GLU A 625 -81.54 15.86 -3.37
C GLU A 625 -81.55 17.29 -3.96
N PRO A 626 -82.69 17.77 -4.50
CA PRO A 626 -82.81 19.09 -5.15
C PRO A 626 -82.50 20.28 -4.25
#